data_AF-A0AAV4ITF6-F1
#
_entry.id   AF-A0AAV4ITF6-F1
#
_cell.length_a   1.000
_cell.length_b   1.000
_cell.length_c   1.000
_cell.angle_alpha   90.00
_cell.angle_beta   90.00
_cell.angle_gamma   90.00
#
_symmetry.space_group_name_H-M   'P 1'
#
loop_
_entity.id
_entity.type
_entity.pdbx_description
1 polymer ?
#
loop_
_entity_poly.entity_id
_entity_poly.type
_entity_poly.pdbx_seq_one_letter_code
_entity_poly.pdbx_strand_id
1 'polypeptide(L)'
;MSKDPTVTLSLERHRNKRTKRRASSGVLTQRSEPASPVDAKYYEGRTLDNPRHSGELTPVKPDTQEVNDQDEDEDEEERENWTGRLDFILSCVGFAVGLGNIWRFPYLCYSSGGGAFLIPYLTFMVVCALPLFFLETSYGQFSSLSPITVWRLCPLFKGIGYGMVIITGIVCIYYNVIISYNFYFLFAAMQRTLPWRRCDNWWNTPNCLGPGSSRNGSDTQGGSNSINGSNTPSGDRNGTDTQGTPASAEFWELNVLQRTKGLEDLGTLRAPLFGCLLLSWIVVFLCICKGVKSSGKVVYVTATFPYLVLSILLGKCITLPGATSGVWWYLVPQWEKLASFKVWGDAATQIFFSVGMAWGSLITLASYNKFSNNVYR
;
A
#
# COMPACT_ATOMS: atom_id res chain seq x y z
N MET A 1 19.38 -42.31 7.62
CA MET A 1 18.31 -41.31 7.78
C MET A 1 17.44 -41.39 6.53
N SER A 2 16.23 -41.91 6.68
CA SER A 2 15.34 -42.40 5.62
C SER A 2 15.02 -41.32 4.58
N LYS A 3 15.20 -41.63 3.28
CA LYS A 3 14.70 -40.79 2.19
C LYS A 3 13.21 -41.08 2.02
N ASP A 4 12.40 -40.05 2.21
CA ASP A 4 10.94 -40.12 2.12
C ASP A 4 10.51 -40.50 0.68
N PRO A 5 9.90 -41.68 0.46
CA PRO A 5 9.56 -42.19 -0.89
C PRO A 5 8.60 -41.25 -1.64
N THR A 6 7.80 -40.51 -0.87
CA THR A 6 6.73 -39.60 -1.31
C THR A 6 7.25 -38.40 -2.13
N VAL A 7 8.47 -37.93 -1.83
CA VAL A 7 9.07 -36.75 -2.48
C VAL A 7 9.72 -37.12 -3.82
N THR A 8 10.26 -38.33 -3.93
CA THR A 8 10.84 -38.86 -5.18
C THR A 8 9.75 -39.12 -6.23
N LEU A 9 8.59 -39.65 -5.80
CA LEU A 9 7.44 -39.93 -6.66
C LEU A 9 6.79 -38.65 -7.22
N SER A 10 6.76 -37.55 -6.46
CA SER A 10 6.19 -36.28 -6.93
C SER A 10 7.07 -35.56 -7.96
N LEU A 11 8.39 -35.62 -7.79
CA LEU A 11 9.36 -35.08 -8.76
C LEU A 11 9.35 -35.86 -10.09
N GLU A 12 9.17 -37.18 -10.02
CA GLU A 12 9.12 -38.04 -11.20
C GLU A 12 7.80 -37.87 -11.99
N ARG A 13 6.67 -37.64 -11.28
CA ARG A 13 5.39 -37.22 -11.89
C ARG A 13 5.48 -35.86 -12.60
N HIS A 14 6.16 -34.86 -12.01
CA HIS A 14 6.33 -33.56 -12.65
C HIS A 14 7.24 -33.61 -13.90
N ARG A 15 8.25 -34.49 -13.90
CA ARG A 15 9.11 -34.70 -15.08
C ARG A 15 8.32 -35.29 -16.25
N ASN A 16 7.51 -36.32 -16.01
CA ASN A 16 6.69 -36.96 -17.06
C ASN A 16 5.57 -36.05 -17.61
N LYS A 17 4.98 -35.17 -16.79
CA LYS A 17 4.01 -34.15 -17.25
C LYS A 17 4.66 -33.10 -18.18
N ARG A 18 5.94 -32.75 -18.00
CA ARG A 18 6.67 -31.83 -18.91
C ARG A 18 7.00 -32.45 -20.27
N THR A 19 7.31 -33.74 -20.33
CA THR A 19 7.59 -34.46 -21.59
C THR A 19 6.34 -34.62 -22.44
N LYS A 20 5.17 -34.90 -21.82
CA LYS A 20 3.87 -34.95 -22.52
C LYS A 20 3.44 -33.57 -23.07
N ARG A 21 3.68 -32.48 -22.33
CA ARG A 21 3.37 -31.11 -22.82
C ARG A 21 4.24 -30.68 -24.01
N ARG A 22 5.50 -31.14 -24.11
CA ARG A 22 6.36 -30.88 -25.28
C ARG A 22 5.89 -31.60 -26.56
N ALA A 23 5.28 -32.78 -26.44
CA ALA A 23 4.74 -33.51 -27.58
C ALA A 23 3.44 -32.90 -28.14
N SER A 24 2.67 -32.18 -27.31
CA SER A 24 1.36 -31.63 -27.70
C SER A 24 1.40 -30.19 -28.26
N SER A 25 2.52 -29.46 -28.18
CA SER A 25 2.63 -28.07 -28.69
C SER A 25 3.35 -27.94 -30.03
N GLY A 26 3.62 -29.04 -30.72
CA GLY A 26 4.19 -29.03 -32.07
C GLY A 26 3.13 -29.00 -33.17
N VAL A 27 2.28 -27.97 -33.23
CA VAL A 27 1.40 -27.72 -34.39
C VAL A 27 1.82 -26.38 -35.00
N LEU A 28 2.66 -26.46 -36.04
CA LEU A 28 3.08 -25.32 -36.84
C LEU A 28 2.01 -25.06 -37.91
N THR A 29 1.50 -23.83 -37.95
CA THR A 29 0.64 -23.30 -39.02
C THR A 29 1.41 -23.24 -40.34
N GLN A 30 0.90 -23.91 -41.39
CA GLN A 30 1.39 -23.75 -42.76
C GLN A 30 0.31 -23.18 -43.68
N ARG A 31 0.69 -22.09 -44.35
CA ARG A 31 -0.07 -21.26 -45.28
C ARG A 31 -0.09 -21.94 -46.66
N SER A 32 -1.23 -21.89 -47.33
CA SER A 32 -1.51 -22.43 -48.66
C SER A 32 -0.89 -21.61 -49.80
N GLU A 33 -0.32 -22.29 -50.81
CA GLU A 33 -0.36 -21.97 -52.26
C GLU A 33 0.32 -23.10 -53.10
N PRO A 34 0.13 -23.21 -54.45
CA PRO A 34 -0.40 -24.42 -55.07
C PRO A 34 0.55 -25.21 -56.00
N ALA A 35 -0.02 -26.26 -56.60
CA ALA A 35 0.55 -27.44 -57.27
C ALA A 35 1.50 -27.27 -58.47
N SER A 36 2.36 -28.29 -58.67
CA SER A 36 2.73 -28.86 -59.98
C SER A 36 3.26 -30.30 -59.81
N PRO A 37 2.92 -31.25 -60.71
CA PRO A 37 3.25 -32.68 -60.57
C PRO A 37 4.59 -33.01 -61.23
N VAL A 38 5.14 -34.21 -60.99
CA VAL A 38 5.80 -35.11 -61.98
C VAL A 38 6.64 -36.20 -61.27
N ASP A 39 6.51 -37.41 -61.82
CA ASP A 39 7.37 -38.60 -61.80
C ASP A 39 7.37 -39.61 -60.64
N ALA A 40 6.65 -40.69 -60.95
CA ALA A 40 6.86 -42.08 -60.62
C ALA A 40 8.32 -42.55 -60.61
N LYS A 41 8.61 -43.49 -59.69
CA LYS A 41 9.20 -44.81 -59.91
C LYS A 41 9.81 -45.32 -58.60
N TYR A 42 9.34 -46.45 -58.07
CA TYR A 42 10.06 -47.73 -58.15
C TYR A 42 9.54 -48.80 -57.16
N TYR A 43 9.42 -49.99 -57.74
CA TYR A 43 9.48 -51.36 -57.20
C TYR A 43 8.28 -51.99 -56.47
N GLU A 44 7.58 -52.80 -57.28
CA GLU A 44 6.83 -54.02 -57.00
C GLU A 44 7.43 -54.97 -55.94
N GLY A 45 6.54 -55.64 -55.21
CA GLY A 45 6.35 -57.09 -55.43
C GLY A 45 6.78 -58.04 -54.32
N ARG A 46 5.80 -58.63 -53.62
CA ARG A 46 5.69 -60.10 -53.52
C ARG A 46 4.31 -60.57 -53.04
N THR A 47 3.73 -61.45 -53.84
CA THR A 47 2.46 -62.18 -53.71
C THR A 47 2.59 -63.40 -52.78
N LEU A 48 1.47 -63.89 -52.24
CA LEU A 48 1.10 -65.32 -52.15
C LEU A 48 -0.37 -65.52 -51.69
N ASP A 49 -1.20 -65.96 -52.64
CA ASP A 49 -2.29 -66.97 -52.66
C ASP A 49 -3.47 -67.06 -51.65
N ASN A 50 -4.61 -67.42 -52.26
CA ASN A 50 -6.06 -67.48 -51.90
C ASN A 50 -6.44 -68.90 -51.35
N PRO A 51 -7.73 -69.36 -51.16
CA PRO A 51 -9.06 -68.76 -50.91
C PRO A 51 -9.96 -69.44 -49.81
N ARG A 52 -11.17 -68.86 -49.60
CA ARG A 52 -12.53 -69.46 -49.34
C ARG A 52 -13.13 -69.66 -47.91
N HIS A 53 -14.31 -69.02 -47.79
CA HIS A 53 -15.60 -69.39 -47.16
C HIS A 53 -15.83 -69.48 -45.63
N SER A 54 -16.52 -68.44 -45.13
CA SER A 54 -17.79 -68.42 -44.38
C SER A 54 -18.08 -69.49 -43.32
N GLY A 55 -18.14 -69.03 -42.06
CA GLY A 55 -18.85 -69.65 -40.95
C GLY A 55 -19.06 -68.62 -39.85
N GLU A 56 -20.29 -68.17 -39.67
CA GLU A 56 -20.73 -67.31 -38.56
C GLU A 56 -20.76 -68.13 -37.27
N LEU A 57 -19.90 -67.79 -36.31
CA LEU A 57 -19.99 -68.21 -34.91
C LEU A 57 -19.72 -66.98 -34.04
N THR A 58 -20.74 -66.51 -33.33
CA THR A 58 -20.63 -65.52 -32.26
C THR A 58 -19.86 -66.09 -31.06
N PRO A 59 -18.89 -65.35 -30.49
CA PRO A 59 -18.46 -65.60 -29.12
C PRO A 59 -18.58 -64.33 -28.25
N VAL A 60 -19.45 -64.44 -27.25
CA VAL A 60 -19.27 -64.04 -25.85
C VAL A 60 -18.38 -62.82 -25.58
N LYS A 61 -18.99 -61.73 -25.08
CA LYS A 61 -18.30 -60.59 -24.49
C LYS A 61 -17.42 -61.04 -23.31
N PRO A 62 -16.13 -60.67 -23.26
CA PRO A 62 -15.39 -60.66 -22.01
C PRO A 62 -15.71 -59.37 -21.25
N ASP A 63 -16.10 -59.52 -19.98
CA ASP A 63 -16.23 -58.43 -19.01
C ASP A 63 -14.95 -57.60 -18.99
N THR A 64 -15.01 -56.40 -19.57
CA THR A 64 -14.02 -55.36 -19.31
C THR A 64 -14.56 -54.59 -18.11
N GLN A 65 -14.03 -54.90 -16.92
CA GLN A 65 -14.13 -53.96 -15.81
C GLN A 65 -13.45 -52.67 -16.27
N GLU A 66 -14.25 -51.66 -16.57
CA GLU A 66 -13.77 -50.28 -16.65
C GLU A 66 -13.17 -49.96 -15.29
N VAL A 67 -11.84 -49.96 -15.22
CA VAL A 67 -11.14 -49.23 -14.18
C VAL A 67 -11.50 -47.78 -14.44
N ASN A 68 -12.46 -47.29 -13.67
CA ASN A 68 -12.81 -45.89 -13.59
C ASN A 68 -11.61 -45.21 -12.94
N ASP A 69 -10.60 -44.87 -13.73
CA ASP A 69 -9.61 -43.87 -13.39
C ASP A 69 -10.37 -42.54 -13.33
N GLN A 70 -11.11 -42.35 -12.25
CA GLN A 70 -11.38 -41.03 -11.72
C GLN A 70 -10.03 -40.49 -11.30
N ASP A 71 -9.29 -39.93 -12.27
CA ASP A 71 -8.39 -38.83 -12.00
C ASP A 71 -9.28 -37.80 -11.27
N GLU A 72 -9.21 -37.80 -9.94
CA GLU A 72 -9.48 -36.63 -9.14
C GLU A 72 -8.48 -35.58 -9.64
N ASP A 73 -8.83 -34.90 -10.73
CA ASP A 73 -8.38 -33.55 -10.98
C ASP A 73 -8.87 -32.77 -9.75
N GLU A 74 -8.04 -32.76 -8.69
CA GLU A 74 -8.06 -31.68 -7.73
C GLU A 74 -7.95 -30.42 -8.59
N ASP A 75 -9.08 -29.77 -8.82
CA ASP A 75 -9.15 -28.42 -9.38
C ASP A 75 -8.28 -27.56 -8.48
N GLU A 76 -6.98 -27.45 -8.79
CA GLU A 76 -6.09 -26.47 -8.18
C GLU A 76 -6.74 -25.12 -8.49
N GLU A 77 -7.45 -24.55 -7.51
CA GLU A 77 -8.16 -23.28 -7.66
C GLU A 77 -7.17 -22.26 -8.23
N GLU A 78 -7.28 -21.98 -9.53
CA GLU A 78 -6.40 -21.04 -10.19
C GLU A 78 -6.56 -19.69 -9.51
N ARG A 79 -5.44 -19.15 -9.02
CA ARG A 79 -5.44 -17.88 -8.31
C ARG A 79 -6.15 -16.83 -9.15
N GLU A 80 -7.03 -16.06 -8.50
CA GLU A 80 -7.73 -14.98 -9.17
C GLU A 80 -6.73 -14.01 -9.82
N ASN A 81 -7.16 -13.32 -10.87
CA ASN A 81 -6.34 -12.31 -11.55
C ASN A 81 -7.01 -10.94 -11.50
N TRP A 82 -6.22 -9.88 -11.60
CA TRP A 82 -6.74 -8.53 -11.81
C TRP A 82 -7.62 -8.46 -13.07
N THR A 83 -8.72 -7.72 -12.99
CA THR A 83 -9.65 -7.54 -14.11
C THR A 83 -9.07 -6.70 -15.25
N GLY A 84 -8.27 -5.68 -14.91
CA GLY A 84 -7.57 -4.83 -15.86
C GLY A 84 -6.19 -4.38 -15.38
N ARG A 85 -5.36 -3.89 -16.31
CA ARG A 85 -4.01 -3.35 -16.00
C ARG A 85 -4.07 -2.11 -15.10
N LEU A 86 -5.08 -1.26 -15.30
CA LEU A 86 -5.27 -0.06 -14.50
C LEU A 86 -5.61 -0.40 -13.04
N ASP A 87 -6.32 -1.49 -12.78
CA ASP A 87 -6.64 -1.92 -11.42
C ASP A 87 -5.37 -2.21 -10.63
N PHE A 88 -4.42 -2.92 -11.25
CA PHE A 88 -3.11 -3.20 -10.67
C PHE A 88 -2.28 -1.93 -10.47
N ILE A 89 -2.15 -1.09 -11.51
CA ILE A 89 -1.35 0.14 -11.45
C ILE A 89 -1.89 1.08 -10.38
N LEU A 90 -3.21 1.34 -10.37
CA LEU A 90 -3.83 2.19 -9.37
C LEU A 90 -3.74 1.58 -7.97
N SER A 91 -3.73 0.24 -7.84
CA SER A 91 -3.52 -0.41 -6.53
C SER A 91 -2.10 -0.19 -6.02
N CYS A 92 -1.09 -0.30 -6.90
CA CYS A 92 0.29 0.03 -6.56
C CYS A 92 0.45 1.51 -6.20
N VAL A 93 -0.16 2.42 -6.96
CA VAL A 93 -0.14 3.86 -6.66
C VAL A 93 -0.85 4.16 -5.34
N GLY A 94 -2.03 3.58 -5.11
CA GLY A 94 -2.79 3.75 -3.88
C GLY A 94 -2.06 3.18 -2.65
N PHE A 95 -1.25 2.14 -2.84
CA PHE A 95 -0.37 1.62 -1.79
C PHE A 95 0.85 2.52 -1.53
N ALA A 96 1.50 3.05 -2.57
CA ALA A 96 2.69 3.89 -2.46
C ALA A 96 2.39 5.34 -2.02
N VAL A 97 1.14 5.79 -2.13
CA VAL A 97 0.74 7.16 -1.81
C VAL A 97 -0.05 7.14 -0.51
N GLY A 98 0.65 7.41 0.60
CA GLY A 98 0.06 7.39 1.93
C GLY A 98 0.11 8.75 2.65
N LEU A 99 -0.35 8.74 3.90
CA LEU A 99 -0.27 9.90 4.80
C LEU A 99 1.17 10.44 4.93
N GLY A 100 2.17 9.56 4.89
CA GLY A 100 3.58 9.94 4.94
C GLY A 100 4.00 10.90 3.81
N ASN A 101 3.38 10.81 2.64
CA ASN A 101 3.67 11.70 1.51
C ASN A 101 3.11 13.11 1.75
N ILE A 102 2.02 13.23 2.52
CA ILE A 102 1.31 14.50 2.73
C ILE A 102 1.98 15.35 3.82
N TRP A 103 2.41 14.74 4.93
CA TRP A 103 2.95 15.50 6.08
C TRP A 103 4.42 15.19 6.39
N ARG A 104 4.82 13.92 6.33
CA ARG A 104 6.16 13.51 6.75
C ARG A 104 7.22 13.94 5.74
N PHE A 105 6.98 13.76 4.45
CA PHE A 105 7.91 14.21 3.41
C PHE A 105 8.18 15.72 3.48
N PRO A 106 7.17 16.61 3.52
CA PRO A 106 7.43 18.04 3.67
C PRO A 106 8.17 18.40 4.97
N TYR A 107 7.78 17.78 6.09
CA TYR A 107 8.47 18.01 7.36
C TYR A 107 9.96 17.61 7.29
N LEU A 108 10.26 16.46 6.69
CA LEU A 108 11.61 15.94 6.59
C LEU A 108 12.45 16.74 5.61
N CYS A 109 11.88 17.12 4.47
CA CYS A 109 12.49 18.00 3.49
C CYS A 109 12.90 19.34 4.14
N TYR A 110 11.98 19.99 4.86
CA TYR A 110 12.27 21.24 5.57
C TYR A 110 13.37 21.08 6.63
N SER A 111 13.23 20.11 7.53
CA SER A 111 14.17 19.92 8.64
C SER A 111 15.58 19.48 8.18
N SER A 112 15.66 18.71 7.08
CA SER A 112 16.88 18.04 6.62
C SER A 112 17.62 18.76 5.50
N GLY A 113 17.30 20.02 5.20
CA GLY A 113 18.05 20.80 4.20
C GLY A 113 17.21 21.63 3.24
N GLY A 114 15.90 21.72 3.46
CA GLY A 114 14.98 22.34 2.50
C GLY A 114 15.10 21.67 1.14
N GLY A 115 15.22 22.46 0.08
CA GLY A 115 15.37 21.94 -1.29
C GLY A 115 16.59 21.04 -1.50
N ALA A 116 17.65 21.16 -0.70
CA ALA A 116 18.85 20.31 -0.84
C ALA A 116 18.54 18.83 -0.55
N PHE A 117 17.54 18.55 0.31
CA PHE A 117 17.11 17.19 0.66
C PHE A 117 16.62 16.37 -0.56
N LEU A 118 16.19 17.05 -1.63
CA LEU A 118 15.74 16.37 -2.85
C LEU A 118 16.85 15.58 -3.54
N ILE A 119 18.12 15.98 -3.39
CA ILE A 119 19.26 15.28 -4.00
C ILE A 119 19.41 13.86 -3.44
N PRO A 120 19.61 13.66 -2.12
CA PRO A 120 19.71 12.32 -1.56
C PRO A 120 18.41 11.53 -1.75
N TYR A 121 17.24 12.18 -1.65
CA TYR A 121 15.95 11.53 -1.88
C TYR A 121 15.82 10.93 -3.29
N LEU A 122 16.10 11.73 -4.33
CA LEU A 122 16.06 11.27 -5.73
C LEU A 122 17.15 10.24 -6.02
N THR A 123 18.32 10.36 -5.38
CA THR A 123 19.40 9.37 -5.51
C THR A 123 18.93 8.00 -5.00
N PHE A 124 18.38 7.93 -3.79
CA PHE A 124 17.84 6.67 -3.25
C PHE A 124 16.63 6.16 -4.03
N MET A 125 15.81 7.07 -4.58
CA MET A 125 14.70 6.68 -5.47
C MET A 125 15.20 5.92 -6.69
N VAL A 126 16.23 6.43 -7.38
CA VAL A 126 16.76 5.81 -8.60
C VAL A 126 17.60 4.57 -8.29
N VAL A 127 18.50 4.65 -7.30
CA VAL A 127 19.50 3.61 -7.03
C VAL A 127 18.92 2.44 -6.21
N CYS A 128 17.97 2.71 -5.31
CA CYS A 128 17.42 1.69 -4.43
C CYS A 128 15.95 1.40 -4.72
N ALA A 129 15.11 2.42 -4.80
CA ALA A 129 13.67 2.20 -4.81
C ALA A 129 13.17 1.59 -6.13
N LEU A 130 13.57 2.13 -7.27
CA LEU A 130 13.16 1.60 -8.58
C LEU A 130 13.63 0.13 -8.79
N PRO A 131 14.90 -0.25 -8.52
CA PRO A 131 15.33 -1.63 -8.65
C PRO A 131 14.59 -2.59 -7.72
N LEU A 132 14.40 -2.22 -6.45
CA LEU A 132 13.71 -3.07 -5.47
C LEU A 132 12.22 -3.21 -5.77
N PHE A 133 11.56 -2.13 -6.18
CA PHE A 133 10.17 -2.16 -6.63
C PHE A 133 10.00 -3.11 -7.82
N PHE A 134 10.87 -2.99 -8.83
CA PHE A 134 10.85 -3.86 -9.99
C PHE A 134 11.14 -5.32 -9.64
N LEU A 135 12.09 -5.56 -8.72
CA LEU A 135 12.42 -6.90 -8.23
C LEU A 135 11.23 -7.55 -7.54
N GLU A 136 10.59 -6.87 -6.58
CA GLU A 136 9.47 -7.44 -5.81
C GLU A 136 8.24 -7.68 -6.69
N THR A 137 7.93 -6.76 -7.59
CA THR A 137 6.79 -6.92 -8.50
C THR A 137 7.04 -8.02 -9.53
N SER A 138 8.23 -8.08 -10.13
CA SER A 138 8.56 -9.14 -11.09
C SER A 138 8.60 -10.51 -10.43
N TYR A 139 9.18 -10.59 -9.23
CA TYR A 139 9.25 -11.84 -8.48
C TYR A 139 7.87 -12.29 -7.96
N GLY A 140 7.05 -11.35 -7.50
CA GLY A 140 5.66 -11.62 -7.12
C GLY A 140 4.84 -12.15 -8.27
N GLN A 141 4.92 -11.52 -9.45
CA GLN A 141 4.23 -11.98 -10.65
C GLN A 141 4.76 -13.33 -11.16
N PHE A 142 6.08 -13.55 -11.12
CA PHE A 142 6.67 -14.81 -11.58
C PHE A 142 6.29 -16.00 -10.69
N SER A 143 6.30 -15.79 -9.38
CA SER A 143 6.01 -16.85 -8.40
C SER A 143 4.51 -17.11 -8.26
N SER A 144 3.65 -16.10 -8.42
CA SER A 144 2.21 -16.17 -8.12
C SER A 144 1.90 -16.65 -6.70
N LEU A 145 2.83 -16.47 -5.77
CA LEU A 145 2.75 -16.93 -4.37
C LEU A 145 2.59 -15.76 -3.39
N SER A 146 2.08 -16.06 -2.20
CA SER A 146 2.03 -15.11 -1.08
C SER A 146 3.41 -14.86 -0.46
N PRO A 147 3.63 -13.74 0.27
CA PRO A 147 4.94 -13.35 0.80
C PRO A 147 5.62 -14.36 1.72
N ILE A 148 4.86 -15.22 2.40
CA ILE A 148 5.44 -16.30 3.22
C ILE A 148 5.95 -17.45 2.32
N THR A 149 5.11 -17.86 1.37
CA THR A 149 5.36 -19.02 0.51
C THR A 149 6.45 -18.74 -0.54
N VAL A 150 6.63 -17.47 -0.91
CA VAL A 150 7.63 -17.04 -1.90
C VAL A 150 9.07 -17.39 -1.50
N TRP A 151 9.36 -17.52 -0.20
CA TRP A 151 10.68 -17.87 0.31
C TRP A 151 10.98 -19.38 0.29
N ARG A 152 10.08 -20.21 -0.27
CA ARG A 152 10.39 -21.63 -0.57
C ARG A 152 11.60 -21.79 -1.49
N LEU A 153 11.95 -20.76 -2.27
CA LEU A 153 13.17 -20.70 -3.07
C LEU A 153 14.44 -20.86 -2.22
N CYS A 154 14.48 -20.23 -1.05
CA CYS A 154 15.59 -20.31 -0.11
C CYS A 154 15.05 -20.53 1.31
N PRO A 155 14.91 -21.79 1.76
CA PRO A 155 14.31 -22.12 3.05
C PRO A 155 14.98 -21.44 4.25
N LEU A 156 16.28 -21.11 4.15
CA LEU A 156 17.02 -20.37 5.15
C LEU A 156 16.39 -19.00 5.45
N PHE A 157 15.82 -18.35 4.43
CA PHE A 157 15.22 -17.02 4.52
C PHE A 157 13.69 -17.06 4.70
N LYS A 158 13.10 -18.21 5.01
CA LYS A 158 11.65 -18.33 5.27
C LYS A 158 11.16 -17.41 6.39
N GLY A 159 12.03 -17.09 7.35
CA GLY A 159 11.76 -16.12 8.43
C GLY A 159 11.42 -14.70 7.92
N ILE A 160 11.95 -14.29 6.77
CA ILE A 160 11.68 -12.97 6.18
C ILE A 160 10.20 -12.83 5.85
N GLY A 161 9.58 -13.87 5.27
CA GLY A 161 8.16 -13.87 4.94
C GLY A 161 7.25 -13.74 6.16
N TYR A 162 7.57 -14.40 7.27
CA TYR A 162 6.85 -14.22 8.53
C TYR A 162 7.04 -12.81 9.09
N GLY A 163 8.26 -12.26 9.03
CA GLY A 163 8.55 -10.89 9.43
C GLY A 163 7.73 -9.86 8.65
N MET A 164 7.63 -10.01 7.33
CA MET A 164 6.80 -9.17 6.46
C MET A 164 5.34 -9.12 6.93
N VAL A 165 4.75 -10.28 7.23
CA VAL A 165 3.34 -10.36 7.69
C VAL A 165 3.16 -9.79 9.09
N ILE A 166 4.09 -10.06 10.02
CA ILE A 166 4.03 -9.53 11.40
C ILE A 166 4.11 -8.00 11.40
N ILE A 167 5.09 -7.44 10.68
CA ILE A 167 5.27 -5.98 10.59
C ILE A 167 4.03 -5.34 9.96
N THR A 168 3.51 -5.91 8.87
CA THR A 168 2.29 -5.43 8.23
C THR A 168 1.09 -5.50 9.18
N GLY A 169 0.98 -6.55 10.00
CA GLY A 169 -0.06 -6.70 11.02
C GLY A 169 0.01 -5.61 12.10
N ILE A 170 1.20 -5.34 12.64
CA ILE A 170 1.40 -4.26 13.62
C ILE A 170 1.03 -2.90 13.01
N VAL A 171 1.45 -2.66 11.77
CA VAL A 171 1.16 -1.41 11.06
C VAL A 171 -0.34 -1.23 10.82
N CYS A 172 -1.03 -2.31 10.44
CA CYS A 172 -2.48 -2.31 10.25
C CYS A 172 -3.24 -1.84 11.50
N ILE A 173 -2.79 -2.25 12.71
CA ILE A 173 -3.44 -1.88 13.97
C ILE A 173 -3.40 -0.36 14.18
N TYR A 174 -2.22 0.26 14.15
CA TYR A 174 -2.12 1.69 14.46
C TYR A 174 -2.60 2.59 13.31
N TYR A 175 -2.48 2.16 12.04
CA TYR A 175 -3.04 2.94 10.93
C TYR A 175 -4.56 2.98 10.98
N ASN A 176 -5.24 1.91 11.41
CA ASN A 176 -6.69 1.94 11.63
C ASN A 176 -7.08 2.92 12.75
N VAL A 177 -6.24 3.07 13.78
CA VAL A 177 -6.42 4.12 14.80
C VAL A 177 -6.35 5.52 14.16
N ILE A 178 -5.39 5.76 13.25
CA ILE A 178 -5.31 7.05 12.54
C ILE A 178 -6.55 7.28 11.66
N ILE A 179 -7.05 6.26 10.96
CA ILE A 179 -8.29 6.37 10.18
C ILE A 179 -9.48 6.72 11.10
N SER A 180 -9.54 6.16 12.32
CA SER A 180 -10.58 6.51 13.31
C SER A 180 -10.57 8.00 13.67
N TYR A 181 -9.38 8.63 13.78
CA TYR A 181 -9.27 10.07 14.01
C TYR A 181 -9.83 10.85 12.82
N ASN A 182 -9.57 10.41 11.59
CA ASN A 182 -10.11 11.06 10.40
C ASN A 182 -11.64 11.00 10.36
N PHE A 183 -12.26 9.85 10.70
CA PHE A 183 -13.72 9.77 10.84
C PHE A 183 -14.26 10.68 11.95
N TYR A 184 -13.58 10.74 13.09
CA TYR A 184 -13.97 11.63 14.18
C TYR A 184 -13.96 13.11 13.73
N PHE A 185 -12.88 13.56 13.08
CA PHE A 185 -12.78 14.91 12.53
C PHE A 185 -13.79 15.16 11.40
N LEU A 186 -14.06 14.17 10.56
CA LEU A 186 -15.07 14.26 9.50
C LEU A 186 -16.46 14.53 10.08
N PHE A 187 -16.88 13.77 11.09
CA PHE A 187 -18.17 13.98 11.76
C PHE A 187 -18.20 15.30 12.53
N ALA A 188 -17.11 15.67 13.20
CA ALA A 188 -17.00 16.95 13.90
C ALA A 188 -17.06 18.17 12.94
N ALA A 189 -16.57 18.01 11.71
CA ALA A 189 -16.61 19.06 10.67
C ALA A 189 -18.01 19.30 10.08
N MET A 190 -18.99 18.41 10.33
CA MET A 190 -20.38 18.58 9.85
C MET A 190 -21.17 19.62 10.64
N GLN A 191 -20.60 20.15 11.72
CA GLN A 191 -21.22 21.20 12.53
C GLN A 191 -21.12 22.56 11.83
N ARG A 192 -22.13 23.44 12.03
CA ARG A 192 -22.15 24.80 11.46
C ARG A 192 -20.90 25.61 11.82
N THR A 193 -20.41 25.44 13.03
CA THR A 193 -19.20 26.08 13.55
C THR A 193 -18.23 24.99 13.97
N LEU A 194 -17.01 25.02 13.42
CA LEU A 194 -16.01 24.00 13.70
C LEU A 194 -15.63 24.02 15.19
N PRO A 195 -15.62 22.89 15.90
CA PRO A 195 -15.34 22.83 17.34
C PRO A 195 -13.97 23.39 17.73
N TRP A 196 -12.97 23.19 16.86
CA TRP A 196 -11.60 23.70 17.05
C TRP A 196 -11.39 25.16 16.64
N ARG A 197 -12.47 25.88 16.29
CA ARG A 197 -12.40 27.31 15.96
C ARG A 197 -12.51 28.20 17.19
N ARG A 198 -13.13 27.73 18.28
CA ARG A 198 -13.45 28.55 19.46
C ARG A 198 -12.88 27.94 20.74
N CYS A 199 -12.80 28.77 21.78
CA CYS A 199 -12.37 28.38 23.12
C CYS A 199 -13.55 28.26 24.10
N ASP A 200 -14.79 28.37 23.63
CA ASP A 200 -16.03 28.33 24.43
C ASP A 200 -16.55 26.90 24.65
N ASN A 201 -15.65 25.95 24.90
CA ASN A 201 -16.02 24.55 25.12
C ASN A 201 -15.60 24.06 26.51
N TRP A 202 -16.26 23.00 26.98
CA TRP A 202 -16.03 22.42 28.31
C TRP A 202 -14.62 21.83 28.50
N TRP A 203 -13.92 21.50 27.41
CA TRP A 203 -12.55 20.97 27.44
C TRP A 203 -11.47 22.05 27.40
N ASN A 204 -11.82 23.31 27.13
CA ASN A 204 -10.84 24.36 26.94
C ASN A 204 -10.28 24.88 28.26
N THR A 205 -9.00 25.23 28.26
CA THR A 205 -8.36 25.86 29.42
C THR A 205 -8.43 27.39 29.34
N PRO A 206 -8.19 28.12 30.44
CA PRO A 206 -8.09 29.58 30.41
C PRO A 206 -6.99 30.12 29.47
N ASN A 207 -6.02 29.28 29.08
CA ASN A 207 -4.92 29.67 28.20
C ASN A 207 -5.23 29.50 26.70
N CYS A 208 -6.47 29.12 26.36
CA CYS A 208 -6.89 28.86 24.98
C CYS A 208 -6.88 30.13 24.11
N LEU A 209 -6.26 30.02 22.93
CA LEU A 209 -6.20 31.08 21.91
C LEU A 209 -7.09 30.74 20.72
N GLY A 210 -8.20 31.47 20.60
CA GLY A 210 -9.10 31.45 19.44
C GLY A 210 -9.04 32.74 18.61
N PRO A 211 -9.64 32.78 17.41
CA PRO A 211 -9.75 33.99 16.61
C PRO A 211 -10.51 35.07 17.38
N GLY A 212 -9.86 36.20 17.70
CA GLY A 212 -10.41 37.28 18.53
C GLY A 212 -10.09 37.18 20.02
N SER A 213 -9.31 36.16 20.45
CA SER A 213 -8.74 36.13 21.80
C SER A 213 -7.57 37.11 21.87
N SER A 214 -7.87 38.40 22.05
CA SER A 214 -6.89 39.30 22.64
C SER A 214 -6.62 38.76 24.04
N ARG A 215 -5.37 38.41 24.34
CA ARG A 215 -4.92 38.46 25.72
C ARG A 215 -5.30 39.86 26.18
N ASN A 216 -6.34 39.96 27.02
CA ASN A 216 -6.49 41.10 27.88
C ASN A 216 -5.27 41.06 28.82
N GLY A 217 -4.10 41.46 28.30
CA GLY A 217 -3.25 42.33 29.09
C GLY A 217 -4.20 43.43 29.51
N SER A 218 -4.40 43.55 30.80
CA SER A 218 -5.24 44.56 31.43
C SER A 218 -4.73 45.95 31.04
N ASP A 219 -5.05 46.40 29.82
CA ASP A 219 -5.20 47.79 29.50
C ASP A 219 -6.60 48.17 29.98
N THR A 220 -6.69 48.40 31.29
CA THR A 220 -7.63 49.40 31.79
C THR A 220 -7.25 50.74 31.16
N GLN A 221 -7.79 51.02 29.97
CA GLN A 221 -7.92 52.38 29.47
C GLN A 221 -9.33 52.56 28.90
N GLY A 222 -10.14 53.34 29.62
CA GLY A 222 -11.43 53.78 29.13
C GLY A 222 -12.36 54.37 30.19
N GLY A 223 -11.86 55.21 31.10
CA GLY A 223 -12.70 55.87 32.11
C GLY A 223 -11.99 56.93 32.95
N SER A 224 -11.57 58.03 32.30
CA SER A 224 -11.31 59.37 32.88
C SER A 224 -10.02 59.65 33.68
N ASN A 225 -9.24 60.57 33.10
CA ASN A 225 -8.49 61.69 33.70
C ASN A 225 -7.49 61.41 34.85
N SER A 226 -6.20 61.54 34.56
CA SER A 226 -5.37 62.66 35.08
C SER A 226 -3.90 62.49 34.71
N ILE A 227 -3.32 63.62 34.30
CA ILE A 227 -1.90 63.90 34.16
C ILE A 227 -1.24 63.77 35.53
N ASN A 228 -0.16 63.00 35.65
CA ASN A 228 1.07 63.40 36.36
C ASN A 228 2.15 62.32 36.25
N GLY A 229 3.33 62.76 35.82
CA GLY A 229 4.52 61.92 35.74
C GLY A 229 5.08 61.58 37.12
N SER A 230 5.49 60.33 37.27
CA SER A 230 6.57 59.91 38.16
C SER A 230 7.13 58.58 37.65
N ASN A 231 8.40 58.62 37.23
CA ASN A 231 9.17 57.43 36.90
C ASN A 231 9.49 56.70 38.21
N THR A 232 8.67 55.72 38.58
CA THR A 232 9.02 54.69 39.56
C THR A 232 9.24 53.37 38.84
N PRO A 233 10.40 52.69 38.99
CA PRO A 233 10.61 51.36 38.46
C PRO A 233 9.86 50.36 39.34
N SER A 234 8.57 50.20 39.09
CA SER A 234 7.72 49.26 39.81
C SER A 234 7.83 47.88 39.19
N GLY A 235 8.51 46.98 39.91
CA GLY A 235 8.06 45.61 40.13
C GLY A 235 8.32 44.61 38.99
N ASP A 236 9.24 43.70 39.28
CA ASP A 236 9.41 42.37 38.71
C ASP A 236 8.17 41.83 37.97
N ARG A 237 8.24 41.84 36.63
CA ARG A 237 7.43 40.96 35.79
C ARG A 237 8.00 39.54 35.88
N ASN A 238 7.85 38.90 37.04
CA ASN A 238 7.86 37.43 37.17
C ASN A 238 6.52 36.85 36.67
N GLY A 239 6.02 37.37 35.56
CA GLY A 239 4.97 36.71 34.80
C GLY A 239 5.65 35.68 33.93
N THR A 240 5.64 34.41 34.35
CA THR A 240 5.87 33.30 33.44
C THR A 240 4.92 33.51 32.26
N ASP A 241 5.46 33.91 31.10
CA ASP A 241 4.70 34.06 29.87
C ASP A 241 4.23 32.66 29.47
N THR A 242 3.08 32.24 30.03
CA THR A 242 2.43 30.98 29.68
C THR A 242 1.94 31.15 28.26
N GLN A 243 2.78 30.76 27.29
CA GLN A 243 2.44 30.73 25.87
C GLN A 243 1.07 30.08 25.73
N GLY A 244 0.10 30.86 25.23
CA GLY A 244 -1.27 30.39 25.08
C GLY A 244 -1.33 29.26 24.06
N THR A 245 -2.25 28.33 24.27
CA THR A 245 -2.42 27.12 23.47
C THR A 245 -3.49 27.35 22.40
N PRO A 246 -3.23 27.08 21.10
CA PRO A 246 -4.24 27.24 20.06
C PRO A 246 -5.48 26.39 20.33
N ALA A 247 -6.68 26.91 20.04
CA ALA A 247 -7.95 26.19 20.22
C ALA A 247 -7.96 24.81 19.53
N SER A 248 -7.29 24.67 18.38
CA SER A 248 -7.15 23.40 17.67
C SER A 248 -6.22 22.40 18.36
N ALA A 249 -5.18 22.88 19.04
CA ALA A 249 -4.29 22.03 19.82
C ALA A 249 -5.03 21.51 21.07
N GLU A 250 -5.76 22.38 21.78
CA GLU A 250 -6.58 21.95 22.91
C GLU A 250 -7.71 21.01 22.48
N PHE A 251 -8.35 21.27 21.34
CA PHE A 251 -9.33 20.34 20.78
C PHE A 251 -8.70 18.96 20.55
N TRP A 252 -7.49 18.88 19.99
CA TRP A 252 -6.82 17.61 19.78
C TRP A 252 -6.44 16.92 21.10
N GLU A 253 -5.80 17.63 22.02
CA GLU A 253 -5.22 17.03 23.22
C GLU A 253 -6.24 16.76 24.33
N LEU A 254 -7.14 17.71 24.58
CA LEU A 254 -8.08 17.68 25.71
C LEU A 254 -9.44 17.13 25.30
N ASN A 255 -9.91 17.48 24.09
CA ASN A 255 -11.09 16.85 23.56
C ASN A 255 -10.76 15.52 22.89
N VAL A 256 -10.15 15.45 21.69
CA VAL A 256 -10.05 14.22 20.84
C VAL A 256 -9.25 13.09 21.47
N LEU A 257 -8.12 13.38 22.10
CA LEU A 257 -7.27 12.36 22.72
C LEU A 257 -7.60 12.13 24.20
N GLN A 258 -8.05 13.16 24.92
CA GLN A 258 -8.11 13.13 26.39
C GLN A 258 -6.79 12.63 26.98
N ARG A 259 -5.69 13.27 26.56
CA ARG A 259 -4.32 12.80 26.84
C ARG A 259 -4.09 12.72 28.36
N THR A 260 -3.72 11.52 28.83
CA THR A 260 -3.33 11.25 30.22
C THR A 260 -1.91 11.74 30.52
N LYS A 261 -1.49 11.66 31.78
CA LYS A 261 -0.19 12.19 32.24
C LYS A 261 1.01 11.37 31.76
N GLY A 262 0.82 10.09 31.41
CA GLY A 262 1.90 9.21 30.99
C GLY A 262 1.40 7.86 30.47
N LEU A 263 2.32 7.05 29.93
CA LEU A 263 2.01 5.76 29.30
C LEU A 263 1.44 4.72 30.29
N GLU A 264 1.76 4.86 31.58
CA GLU A 264 1.30 3.96 32.65
C GLU A 264 -0.19 4.17 32.97
N ASP A 265 -0.72 5.36 32.71
CA ASP A 265 -2.13 5.70 32.90
C ASP A 265 -2.84 5.70 31.55
N LEU A 266 -3.53 4.60 31.25
CA LEU A 266 -4.28 4.45 30.00
C LEU A 266 -5.60 5.23 29.99
N GLY A 267 -6.02 5.80 31.13
CA GLY A 267 -7.26 6.55 31.25
C GLY A 267 -8.51 5.69 31.01
N THR A 268 -9.56 6.31 30.47
CA THR A 268 -10.83 5.65 30.19
C THR A 268 -11.03 5.43 28.68
N LEU A 269 -11.81 4.39 28.33
CA LEU A 269 -12.13 4.14 26.92
C LEU A 269 -13.03 5.25 26.39
N ARG A 270 -12.54 6.00 25.41
CA ARG A 270 -13.29 7.07 24.79
C ARG A 270 -14.28 6.55 23.75
N ALA A 271 -15.53 6.34 24.17
CA ALA A 271 -16.58 5.71 23.36
C ALA A 271 -16.77 6.30 21.94
N PRO A 272 -16.72 7.62 21.71
CA PRO A 272 -16.80 8.17 20.34
C PRO A 272 -15.65 7.73 19.42
N LEU A 273 -14.42 7.63 19.94
CA LEU A 273 -13.28 7.13 19.16
C LEU A 273 -13.37 5.63 18.96
N PHE A 274 -13.81 4.88 19.96
CA PHE A 274 -14.07 3.45 19.82
C PHE A 274 -15.09 3.17 18.71
N GLY A 275 -16.18 3.95 18.64
CA GLY A 275 -17.15 3.87 17.54
C GLY A 275 -16.54 4.18 16.17
N CYS A 276 -15.70 5.22 16.07
CA CYS A 276 -14.99 5.55 14.83
C CYS A 276 -13.97 4.46 14.44
N LEU A 277 -13.34 3.80 15.41
CA LEU A 277 -12.41 2.71 15.19
C LEU A 277 -13.15 1.46 14.67
N LEU A 278 -14.29 1.13 15.27
CA LEU A 278 -15.15 0.05 14.78
C LEU A 278 -15.61 0.33 13.34
N LEU A 279 -16.03 1.57 13.05
CA LEU A 279 -16.39 1.99 11.70
C LEU A 279 -15.22 1.84 10.72
N SER A 280 -14.00 2.22 11.11
CA SER A 280 -12.79 2.04 10.29
C SER A 280 -12.60 0.57 9.89
N TRP A 281 -12.65 -0.34 10.86
CA TRP A 281 -12.51 -1.78 10.60
C TRP A 281 -13.62 -2.33 9.70
N ILE A 282 -14.86 -1.90 9.88
CA ILE A 282 -15.99 -2.30 9.02
C ILE A 282 -15.75 -1.81 7.59
N VAL A 283 -15.37 -0.55 7.39
CA VAL A 283 -15.11 0.00 6.06
C VAL A 283 -13.95 -0.74 5.39
N VAL A 284 -12.83 -0.94 6.08
CA VAL A 284 -11.69 -1.70 5.56
C VAL A 284 -12.10 -3.11 5.18
N PHE A 285 -12.84 -3.81 6.05
CA PHE A 285 -13.36 -5.15 5.78
C PHE A 285 -14.22 -5.17 4.52
N LEU A 286 -15.17 -4.24 4.37
CA LEU A 286 -16.04 -4.17 3.19
C LEU A 286 -15.25 -3.87 1.90
N CYS A 287 -14.16 -3.11 1.97
CA CYS A 287 -13.29 -2.85 0.82
C CYS A 287 -12.53 -4.09 0.34
N ILE A 288 -12.23 -5.05 1.24
CA ILE A 288 -11.36 -6.20 0.94
C ILE A 288 -12.07 -7.55 0.95
N CYS A 289 -13.28 -7.67 1.52
CA CYS A 289 -13.93 -8.97 1.79
C CYS A 289 -14.17 -9.84 0.54
N LYS A 290 -14.28 -9.22 -0.63
CA LYS A 290 -14.45 -9.89 -1.93
C LYS A 290 -13.13 -10.01 -2.73
N GLY A 291 -12.00 -9.86 -2.07
CA GLY A 291 -10.68 -10.00 -2.67
C GLY A 291 -10.32 -8.90 -3.68
N VAL A 292 -9.42 -9.23 -4.60
CA VAL A 292 -8.82 -8.27 -5.54
C VAL A 292 -9.82 -7.69 -6.55
N LYS A 293 -10.88 -8.44 -6.90
CA LYS A 293 -11.94 -7.97 -7.82
C LYS A 293 -12.76 -6.81 -7.23
N SER A 294 -12.96 -6.79 -5.92
CA SER A 294 -13.66 -5.70 -5.24
C SER A 294 -12.70 -4.57 -4.90
N SER A 295 -11.55 -4.91 -4.33
CA SER A 295 -10.51 -3.93 -3.96
C SER A 295 -10.08 -3.10 -5.17
N GLY A 296 -9.87 -3.73 -6.33
CA GLY A 296 -9.51 -3.04 -7.58
C GLY A 296 -10.53 -1.99 -8.02
N LYS A 297 -11.84 -2.19 -7.76
CA LYS A 297 -12.88 -1.21 -8.06
C LYS A 297 -12.89 -0.04 -7.07
N VAL A 298 -12.74 -0.35 -5.78
CA VAL A 298 -12.68 0.67 -4.71
C VAL A 298 -11.47 1.61 -4.93
N VAL A 299 -10.36 1.04 -5.37
CA VAL A 299 -9.10 1.75 -5.64
C VAL A 299 -9.24 2.87 -6.67
N TYR A 300 -10.15 2.77 -7.64
CA TYR A 300 -10.37 3.89 -8.58
C TYR A 300 -10.77 5.17 -7.87
N VAL A 301 -11.57 5.08 -6.81
CA VAL A 301 -11.96 6.25 -6.02
C VAL A 301 -10.87 6.58 -5.01
N THR A 302 -10.40 5.60 -4.23
CA THR A 302 -9.50 5.87 -3.10
C THR A 302 -8.10 6.31 -3.54
N ALA A 303 -7.61 5.88 -4.71
CA ALA A 303 -6.32 6.32 -5.24
C ALA A 303 -6.40 7.65 -6.01
N THR A 304 -7.54 8.00 -6.62
CA THR A 304 -7.65 9.23 -7.44
C THR A 304 -8.20 10.43 -6.65
N PHE A 305 -9.14 10.20 -5.74
CA PHE A 305 -9.77 11.26 -4.96
C PHE A 305 -8.77 12.13 -4.16
N PRO A 306 -7.71 11.57 -3.53
CA PRO A 306 -6.71 12.39 -2.86
C PRO A 306 -6.03 13.40 -3.79
N TYR A 307 -5.73 13.03 -5.04
CA TYR A 307 -5.13 13.96 -6.01
C TYR A 307 -6.08 15.09 -6.40
N LEU A 308 -7.37 14.80 -6.53
CA LEU A 308 -8.39 15.83 -6.77
C LEU A 308 -8.44 16.83 -5.60
N VAL A 309 -8.52 16.33 -4.36
CA VAL A 309 -8.55 17.18 -3.17
C VAL A 309 -7.27 17.99 -3.04
N LEU A 310 -6.10 17.37 -3.22
CA LEU A 310 -4.81 18.07 -3.18
C LEU A 310 -4.70 19.15 -4.25
N SER A 311 -5.25 18.92 -5.45
CA SER A 311 -5.26 19.93 -6.52
C SER A 311 -6.14 21.13 -6.17
N ILE A 312 -7.32 20.90 -5.59
CA ILE A 312 -8.21 21.97 -5.09
C ILE A 312 -7.54 22.74 -3.95
N LEU A 313 -6.93 22.03 -3.00
CA LEU A 313 -6.21 22.64 -1.89
C LEU A 313 -5.01 23.44 -2.39
N LEU A 314 -4.24 22.95 -3.36
CA LEU A 314 -3.14 23.67 -3.98
C LEU A 314 -3.65 24.97 -4.63
N GLY A 315 -4.72 24.89 -5.42
CA GLY A 315 -5.36 26.06 -6.03
C GLY A 315 -5.82 27.09 -4.99
N LYS A 316 -6.30 26.64 -3.83
CA LYS A 316 -6.63 27.55 -2.73
C LYS A 316 -5.39 28.13 -2.07
N CYS A 317 -4.40 27.30 -1.73
CA CYS A 317 -3.16 27.66 -1.04
C CYS A 317 -2.40 28.77 -1.77
N ILE A 318 -2.27 28.71 -3.09
CA ILE A 318 -1.57 29.73 -3.87
C ILE A 318 -2.27 31.10 -3.86
N THR A 319 -3.57 31.15 -3.54
CA THR A 319 -4.34 32.41 -3.45
C THR A 319 -4.25 33.07 -2.07
N LEU A 320 -3.71 32.39 -1.06
CA LEU A 320 -3.58 32.95 0.29
C LEU A 320 -2.42 33.95 0.38
N PRO A 321 -2.59 35.04 1.15
CA PRO A 321 -1.50 35.98 1.39
C PRO A 321 -0.35 35.29 2.11
N GLY A 322 0.88 35.52 1.64
CA GLY A 322 2.09 34.93 2.21
C GLY A 322 2.40 33.49 1.77
N ALA A 323 1.63 32.92 0.84
CA ALA A 323 1.88 31.57 0.32
C ALA A 323 3.28 31.42 -0.32
N THR A 324 3.73 32.43 -1.06
CA THR A 324 5.05 32.46 -1.71
C THR A 324 6.19 32.40 -0.68
N SER A 325 6.05 33.10 0.44
CA SER A 325 7.03 33.06 1.53
C SER A 325 7.15 31.66 2.14
N GLY A 326 6.02 30.96 2.33
CA GLY A 326 6.03 29.58 2.83
C GLY A 326 6.76 28.61 1.88
N VAL A 327 6.49 28.71 0.58
CA VAL A 327 7.17 27.89 -0.45
C VAL A 327 8.67 28.20 -0.50
N TRP A 328 9.04 29.48 -0.38
CA TRP A 328 10.44 29.89 -0.32
C TRP A 328 11.15 29.26 0.88
N TRP A 329 10.62 29.40 2.09
CA TRP A 329 11.20 28.78 3.30
C TRP A 329 11.27 27.25 3.21
N TYR A 330 10.35 26.63 2.51
CA TYR A 330 10.34 25.18 2.29
C TYR A 330 11.45 24.71 1.32
N LEU A 331 11.70 25.45 0.24
CA LEU A 331 12.56 25.00 -0.87
C LEU A 331 13.97 25.62 -0.89
N VAL A 332 14.28 26.62 -0.07
CA VAL A 332 15.64 27.18 -0.01
C VAL A 332 16.64 26.08 0.35
N PRO A 333 17.64 25.80 -0.51
CA PRO A 333 18.57 24.71 -0.30
C PRO A 333 19.65 25.08 0.72
N GLN A 334 19.79 24.27 1.77
CA GLN A 334 20.86 24.40 2.77
C GLN A 334 21.94 23.36 2.50
N TRP A 335 22.88 23.70 1.61
CA TRP A 335 23.91 22.77 1.09
C TRP A 335 24.79 22.15 2.17
N GLU A 336 25.09 22.89 3.24
CA GLU A 336 25.91 22.42 4.36
C GLU A 336 25.32 21.17 5.02
N LYS A 337 23.99 21.04 5.04
CA LYS A 337 23.32 19.88 5.64
C LYS A 337 23.56 18.59 4.86
N LEU A 338 23.91 18.64 3.58
CA LEU A 338 24.22 17.44 2.78
C LEU A 338 25.49 16.72 3.25
N ALA A 339 26.39 17.41 3.95
CA ALA A 339 27.57 16.79 4.55
C ALA A 339 27.21 15.88 5.74
N SER A 340 26.00 16.00 6.29
CA SER A 340 25.54 15.18 7.41
C SER A 340 24.93 13.88 6.93
N PHE A 341 25.45 12.75 7.42
CA PHE A 341 24.89 11.41 7.19
C PHE A 341 23.43 11.28 7.63
N LYS A 342 22.98 12.09 8.61
CA LYS A 342 21.59 12.08 9.06
C LYS A 342 20.62 12.38 7.92
N VAL A 343 20.95 13.35 7.06
CA VAL A 343 20.11 13.76 5.92
C VAL A 343 19.93 12.61 4.92
N TRP A 344 21.00 11.85 4.67
CA TRP A 344 20.97 10.68 3.81
C TRP A 344 20.18 9.53 4.43
N GLY A 345 20.35 9.28 5.73
CA GLY A 345 19.56 8.28 6.45
C GLY A 345 18.06 8.60 6.48
N ASP A 346 17.72 9.88 6.68
CA ASP A 346 16.36 10.39 6.62
C ASP A 346 15.75 10.22 5.23
N ALA A 347 16.49 10.54 4.16
CA ALA A 347 16.08 10.36 2.78
C ALA A 347 15.84 8.89 2.41
N ALA A 348 16.77 8.00 2.78
CA ALA A 348 16.64 6.56 2.59
C ALA A 348 15.38 6.04 3.31
N THR A 349 15.26 6.36 4.59
CA THR A 349 14.11 5.93 5.41
C THR A 349 12.78 6.40 4.80
N GLN A 350 12.72 7.65 4.32
CA GLN A 350 11.53 8.19 3.67
C GLN A 350 11.18 7.45 2.37
N ILE A 351 12.15 7.10 1.53
CA ILE A 351 11.83 6.37 0.29
C ILE A 351 11.34 4.95 0.56
N PHE A 352 11.94 4.25 1.53
CA PHE A 352 11.50 2.89 1.91
C PHE A 352 10.06 2.89 2.43
N PHE A 353 9.73 3.82 3.33
CA PHE A 353 8.36 3.95 3.85
C PHE A 353 7.36 4.50 2.83
N SER A 354 7.80 5.33 1.88
CA SER A 354 6.90 5.87 0.86
C SER A 354 6.53 4.80 -0.18
N VAL A 355 7.50 4.06 -0.71
CA VAL A 355 7.23 3.07 -1.76
C VAL A 355 6.67 1.76 -1.18
N GLY A 356 6.88 1.51 0.12
CA GLY A 356 6.38 0.32 0.81
C GLY A 356 7.12 -0.97 0.42
N MET A 357 8.42 -0.85 0.18
CA MET A 357 9.30 -1.95 -0.23
C MET A 357 9.73 -2.79 0.96
N ALA A 358 9.90 -4.09 0.76
CA ALA A 358 10.26 -5.12 1.74
C ALA A 358 9.16 -5.50 2.74
N TRP A 359 7.89 -5.18 2.41
CA TRP A 359 6.74 -5.44 3.29
C TRP A 359 5.90 -6.63 2.82
N GLY A 360 6.17 -7.14 1.62
CA GLY A 360 5.40 -8.23 1.00
C GLY A 360 4.11 -7.78 0.31
N SER A 361 3.66 -6.54 0.50
CA SER A 361 2.47 -6.00 -0.18
C SER A 361 2.62 -5.95 -1.69
N LEU A 362 3.77 -5.49 -2.21
CA LEU A 362 4.04 -5.44 -3.65
C LEU A 362 4.10 -6.85 -4.27
N ILE A 363 4.75 -7.80 -3.57
CA ILE A 363 4.76 -9.22 -3.95
C ILE A 363 3.32 -9.74 -4.03
N THR A 364 2.51 -9.45 -3.01
CA THR A 364 1.11 -9.87 -2.95
C THR A 364 0.29 -9.29 -4.10
N LEU A 365 0.37 -7.98 -4.34
CA LEU A 365 -0.35 -7.32 -5.43
C LEU A 365 0.06 -7.88 -6.80
N ALA A 366 1.37 -8.04 -7.04
CA ALA A 366 1.89 -8.54 -8.31
C ALA A 366 1.59 -10.03 -8.54
N SER A 367 1.43 -10.81 -7.48
CA SER A 367 1.12 -12.23 -7.59
C SER A 367 -0.29 -12.57 -8.10
N TYR A 368 -1.16 -11.56 -8.25
CA TYR A 368 -2.46 -11.62 -8.96
C TYR A 368 -2.37 -11.12 -10.41
N ASN A 369 -1.17 -10.77 -10.91
CA ASN A 369 -0.99 -10.43 -12.33
C ASN A 369 -0.87 -11.69 -13.18
N LYS A 370 -1.33 -11.57 -14.43
CA LYS A 370 -1.08 -12.58 -15.47
C LYS A 370 0.41 -12.66 -15.76
N PHE A 371 0.93 -13.87 -15.98
CA PHE A 371 2.35 -14.09 -16.28
C PHE A 371 2.87 -13.30 -17.49
N SER A 372 2.03 -13.11 -18.53
CA SER A 372 2.36 -12.35 -19.74
C SER A 372 2.29 -10.83 -19.59
N ASN A 373 1.93 -10.32 -18.40
CA ASN A 373 1.88 -8.89 -18.16
C ASN A 373 3.31 -8.31 -18.11
N ASN A 374 3.52 -7.17 -18.77
CA ASN A 374 4.82 -6.49 -18.70
C ASN A 374 4.87 -5.67 -17.40
N VAL A 375 5.70 -6.09 -16.44
CA VAL A 375 5.90 -5.41 -15.14
C VAL A 375 6.83 -4.19 -15.25
N TYR A 376 7.70 -4.18 -16.26
CA TYR A 376 8.69 -3.11 -16.42
C TYR A 376 8.06 -1.80 -16.90
N ARG A 377 7.03 -1.91 -17.74
CA ARG A 377 6.26 -0.77 -18.27
C ARG A 377 5.18 -0.37 -17.28
#